data_AF-A0A813ZLN2-F1
#
_entry.id   AF-A0A813ZLN2-F1
#
_cell.length_a   1.000
_cell.length_b   1.000
_cell.length_c   1.000
_cell.angle_alpha   90.00
_cell.angle_beta   90.00
_cell.angle_gamma   90.00
#
_symmetry.space_group_name_H-M   'P 1'
#
loop_
_entity.id
_entity.type
_entity.pdbx_description
1 polymer ?
#
loop_
_entity_poly.entity_id
_entity_poly.type
_entity_poly.pdbx_seq_one_letter_code
_entity_poly.pdbx_strand_id
1 'polypeptide(L)'
;MYGSNDPVGITVDSSSVATALAYALRYNATFGISYNGITWKIDSCGSNSYEITSTGYTCNCVSGYTIRPCIGSSSWGGITGTPCGGATQTMSLHFE
;
A
#
# COMPACT_ATOMS: atom_id res chain seq x y z
N MET A 1 -6.91 1.80 -4.13
CA MET A 1 -6.04 2.78 -3.44
C MET A 1 -5.99 4.04 -4.28
N TYR A 2 -6.35 5.19 -3.69
CA TYR A 2 -6.46 6.48 -4.38
C TYR A 2 -6.08 7.61 -3.40
N GLY A 3 -5.90 8.84 -3.91
CA GLY A 3 -5.53 9.98 -3.06
C GLY A 3 -5.55 11.33 -3.78
N SER A 4 -5.06 12.37 -3.12
CA SER A 4 -5.06 13.73 -3.70
C SER A 4 -4.18 13.87 -4.95
N ASN A 5 -3.14 13.05 -5.08
CA ASN A 5 -2.23 13.07 -6.24
C ASN A 5 -2.73 12.22 -7.41
N ASP A 6 -3.59 11.25 -7.13
CA ASP A 6 -4.30 10.46 -8.14
C ASP A 6 -5.69 10.08 -7.59
N PRO A 7 -6.72 10.88 -7.92
CA PRO A 7 -8.08 10.65 -7.46
C PRO A 7 -8.75 9.42 -8.07
N VAL A 8 -8.27 8.93 -9.22
CA VAL A 8 -8.80 7.72 -9.86
C VAL A 8 -8.23 6.49 -9.16
N GLY A 9 -6.90 6.46 -9.01
CA GLY A 9 -6.20 5.42 -8.29
C GLY A 9 -6.20 4.07 -9.00
N ILE A 10 -5.91 3.02 -8.22
CA ILE A 10 -5.85 1.63 -8.65
C ILE A 10 -6.83 0.76 -7.86
N THR A 11 -7.41 -0.24 -8.51
CA THR A 11 -8.47 -1.06 -7.91
C THR A 11 -8.19 -2.55 -8.13
N VAL A 12 -8.62 -3.36 -7.18
CA VAL A 12 -8.74 -4.82 -7.30
C VAL A 12 -10.22 -5.12 -7.39
N ASP A 13 -10.68 -5.60 -8.54
CA ASP A 13 -12.08 -5.96 -8.82
C ASP A 13 -12.39 -7.45 -8.56
N SER A 14 -11.40 -8.23 -8.11
CA SER A 14 -11.58 -9.61 -7.67
C SER A 14 -11.85 -9.69 -6.17
N SER A 15 -13.03 -10.20 -5.80
CA SER A 15 -13.43 -10.38 -4.40
C SER A 15 -12.48 -11.29 -3.63
N SER A 16 -11.92 -12.34 -4.25
CA SER A 16 -10.98 -13.24 -3.60
C SER A 16 -9.63 -12.57 -3.30
N VAL A 17 -9.13 -11.75 -4.24
CA VAL A 17 -7.88 -11.00 -4.08
C VAL A 17 -8.07 -9.89 -3.04
N ALA A 18 -9.17 -9.15 -3.11
CA ALA A 18 -9.50 -8.11 -2.13
C ALA A 18 -9.64 -8.70 -0.71
N THR A 19 -10.31 -9.85 -0.57
CA THR A 19 -10.44 -10.56 0.71
C THR A 19 -9.08 -10.99 1.25
N ALA A 20 -8.20 -11.53 0.40
CA ALA A 20 -6.85 -11.94 0.81
C ALA A 20 -6.00 -10.75 1.30
N LEU A 21 -6.07 -9.62 0.58
CA LEU A 21 -5.40 -8.36 1.00
C LEU A 21 -5.95 -7.84 2.33
N ALA A 22 -7.28 -7.79 2.49
CA ALA A 22 -7.92 -7.35 3.73
C ALA A 22 -7.55 -8.24 4.91
N TYR A 23 -7.56 -9.57 4.71
CA TYR A 23 -7.16 -10.54 5.72
C TYR A 23 -5.70 -10.33 6.14
N ALA A 24 -4.78 -10.19 5.17
CA ALA A 24 -3.38 -9.97 5.45
C ALA A 24 -3.14 -8.68 6.26
N LEU A 25 -3.82 -7.58 5.90
CA LEU A 25 -3.77 -6.34 6.67
C LEU A 25 -4.34 -6.49 8.09
N ARG A 26 -5.47 -7.20 8.24
CA ARG A 26 -6.14 -7.36 9.53
C ARG A 26 -5.33 -8.20 10.53
N TYR A 27 -4.64 -9.22 10.03
CA TYR A 27 -3.92 -10.19 10.84
C TYR A 27 -2.41 -9.98 10.84
N ASN A 28 -1.93 -8.86 10.31
CA ASN A 28 -0.49 -8.56 10.25
C ASN A 28 0.27 -9.71 9.55
N ALA A 29 -0.28 -10.25 8.46
CA ALA A 29 0.33 -11.34 7.70
C ALA A 29 1.03 -10.79 6.46
N THR A 30 2.13 -11.44 6.08
CA THR A 30 2.79 -11.15 4.80
C THR A 30 1.97 -11.75 3.66
N PHE A 31 1.85 -11.01 2.58
CA PHE A 31 1.09 -11.43 1.41
C PHE A 31 1.64 -10.79 0.14
N GLY A 32 1.56 -11.49 -0.98
CA GLY A 32 2.03 -11.00 -2.27
C GLY A 32 1.25 -11.63 -3.40
N ILE A 33 0.80 -10.80 -4.35
CA ILE A 33 0.08 -11.25 -5.54
C ILE A 33 0.27 -10.25 -6.68
N SER A 34 0.40 -10.76 -7.91
CA SER A 34 0.29 -9.94 -9.11
C SER A 34 -1.13 -10.05 -9.66
N TYR A 35 -1.81 -8.91 -9.82
CA TYR A 35 -3.18 -8.82 -10.29
C TYR A 35 -3.35 -7.61 -11.20
N ASN A 36 -3.96 -7.78 -12.38
CA ASN A 36 -4.13 -6.73 -13.40
C ASN A 36 -2.84 -5.94 -13.72
N GLY A 37 -1.70 -6.64 -13.78
CA GLY A 37 -0.39 -6.02 -14.05
C GLY A 37 0.21 -5.24 -12.88
N ILE A 38 -0.44 -5.23 -11.71
CA ILE A 38 0.03 -4.59 -10.48
C ILE A 38 0.47 -5.66 -9.49
N THR A 39 1.67 -5.50 -8.93
CA THR A 39 2.15 -6.40 -7.86
C THR A 39 1.84 -5.81 -6.51
N TRP A 40 0.80 -6.36 -5.88
CA TRP A 40 0.40 -6.01 -4.52
C TRP A 40 1.25 -6.79 -3.53
N LYS A 41 1.83 -6.09 -2.57
CA LYS A 41 2.60 -6.70 -1.49
C LYS A 41 2.21 -6.08 -0.15
N ILE A 42 2.04 -6.94 0.85
CA ILE A 42 1.85 -6.58 2.24
C ILE A 42 2.99 -7.21 3.03
N ASP A 43 3.70 -6.40 3.81
CA ASP A 43 4.85 -6.87 4.57
C ASP A 43 5.12 -5.97 5.79
N SER A 44 5.92 -6.48 6.72
CA SER A 44 6.35 -5.72 7.90
C SER A 44 7.61 -4.92 7.60
N CYS A 45 7.62 -3.66 8.01
CA CYS A 45 8.80 -2.78 7.95
C CYS A 45 9.42 -2.55 9.32
N GLY A 46 9.31 -3.53 10.21
CA GLY A 46 9.77 -3.46 11.59
C GLY A 46 8.62 -3.55 12.60
N SER A 47 8.94 -3.34 13.88
CA SER A 47 8.00 -3.49 14.98
C SER A 47 6.79 -2.56 14.83
N ASN A 48 5.59 -3.14 14.73
CA ASN A 48 4.31 -2.44 14.58
C ASN A 48 4.19 -1.55 13.34
N SER A 49 5.03 -1.78 12.32
CA SER A 49 4.95 -1.10 11.04
C SER A 49 4.57 -2.08 9.95
N TYR A 50 3.48 -1.79 9.25
CA TYR A 50 3.06 -2.54 8.09
C TYR A 50 3.00 -1.65 6.86
N GLU A 51 3.27 -2.25 5.72
CA GLU A 51 3.19 -1.60 4.42
C GLU A 51 2.27 -2.40 3.51
N ILE A 52 1.43 -1.69 2.76
CA ILE A 52 0.84 -2.18 1.53
C ILE A 52 1.38 -1.36 0.36
N THR A 53 1.84 -2.05 -0.69
CA THR A 53 2.46 -1.43 -1.86
C THR A 53 2.02 -2.09 -3.16
N SER A 54 1.96 -1.31 -4.24
CA SER A 54 1.71 -1.75 -5.61
C SER A 54 2.98 -2.01 -6.43
N THR A 55 4.16 -1.79 -5.85
CA THR A 55 5.45 -1.86 -6.57
C THR A 55 6.10 -3.25 -6.48
N GLY A 56 5.61 -4.12 -5.59
CA GLY A 56 6.25 -5.38 -5.24
C GLY A 56 7.48 -5.28 -4.34
N TYR A 57 8.00 -4.07 -4.11
CA TYR A 57 9.12 -3.83 -3.20
C TYR A 57 8.59 -3.23 -1.91
N THR A 58 8.88 -3.85 -0.77
CA THR A 58 8.48 -3.37 0.56
C THR A 58 9.60 -2.65 1.30
N CYS A 59 9.24 -1.71 2.19
CA CYS A 59 10.16 -1.02 3.11
C CYS A 59 11.27 -0.21 2.43
N ASN A 60 10.96 0.34 1.26
CA ASN A 60 11.86 1.15 0.45
C ASN A 60 11.16 2.42 -0.04
N CYS A 61 11.88 3.34 -0.65
CA CYS A 61 11.33 4.60 -1.11
C CYS A 61 11.05 4.60 -2.62
N VAL A 62 10.54 3.49 -3.17
CA VAL A 62 10.18 3.39 -4.59
C VAL A 62 8.83 4.07 -4.85
N SER A 63 8.77 4.89 -5.89
CA SER A 63 7.54 5.57 -6.32
C SER A 63 6.49 4.56 -6.80
N GLY A 64 5.24 4.78 -6.41
CA GLY A 64 4.12 3.90 -6.72
C GLY A 64 2.90 4.24 -5.87
N TYR A 65 2.11 3.23 -5.51
CA TYR A 65 1.03 3.33 -4.54
C TYR A 65 1.43 2.56 -3.29
N THR A 66 1.86 3.30 -2.27
CA THR A 66 2.32 2.73 -1.01
C THR A 66 1.64 3.43 0.16
N ILE A 67 1.11 2.67 1.10
CA ILE A 67 0.59 3.18 2.37
C ILE A 67 1.25 2.39 3.51
N ARG A 68 1.74 3.10 4.52
CA ARG A 68 2.38 2.52 5.70
C ARG A 68 1.67 2.90 6.98
N PRO A 69 0.61 2.19 7.37
CA PRO A 69 0.00 2.41 8.66
C PRO A 69 1.05 2.19 9.77
N CYS A 70 1.15 3.14 10.68
CA CYS A 70 1.96 3.05 11.90
C CYS A 70 3.50 2.97 11.73
N ILE A 71 4.08 3.43 10.62
CA ILE A 71 5.54 3.45 10.35
C ILE A 71 6.37 4.28 11.37
N GLY A 72 5.73 5.02 12.28
CA GLY A 72 6.38 5.77 13.36
C GLY A 72 7.31 6.91 12.91
N SER A 73 7.29 7.26 11.61
CA SER A 73 8.14 8.26 10.97
C SER A 73 7.36 9.01 9.89
N SER A 74 7.96 10.01 9.25
CA SER A 74 7.33 10.76 8.15
C SER A 74 7.22 9.97 6.83
N SER A 75 7.66 8.71 6.79
CA SER A 75 7.65 7.85 5.60
C SER A 75 6.33 7.10 5.41
N TRP A 76 5.19 7.79 5.61
CA TRP A 76 3.83 7.21 5.64
C TRP A 76 3.38 6.55 4.34
N GLY A 77 4.10 6.75 3.24
CA GLY A 77 3.71 6.28 1.92
C GLY A 77 3.62 7.41 0.90
N GLY A 78 3.14 7.05 -0.29
CA GLY A 78 2.91 7.99 -1.37
C GLY A 78 2.08 7.37 -2.48
N ILE A 79 1.27 8.19 -3.14
CA ILE A 79 0.61 7.87 -4.40
C ILE A 79 1.29 8.67 -5.49
N THR A 80 1.78 7.96 -6.52
CA THR A 80 2.53 8.48 -7.67
C THR A 80 3.74 9.34 -7.30
N GLY A 81 4.29 9.15 -6.09
CA GLY A 81 5.42 9.92 -5.56
C GLY A 81 6.26 9.11 -4.57
N THR A 82 7.39 9.67 -4.15
CA THR A 82 8.33 8.98 -3.25
C THR A 82 7.72 8.78 -1.85
N PRO A 83 7.68 7.55 -1.31
CA PRO A 83 7.12 7.24 0.01
C PRO A 83 7.83 7.89 1.21
N CYS A 84 9.05 8.38 1.01
CA CYS A 84 9.94 8.88 2.05
C CYS A 84 10.24 10.35 1.78
N GLY A 85 9.89 11.24 2.73
CA GLY A 85 10.08 12.69 2.58
C GLY A 85 9.24 13.32 1.45
N GLY A 86 8.18 12.64 1.01
CA GLY A 86 7.28 13.14 -0.02
C GLY A 86 6.46 14.35 0.44
N ALA A 87 5.87 15.06 -0.53
CA ALA A 87 4.94 16.15 -0.25
C ALA A 87 3.68 15.66 0.50
N THR A 88 3.04 16.56 1.23
CA THR A 88 1.77 16.28 1.91
C THR A 88 0.69 15.88 0.90
N GLN A 89 -0.01 14.80 1.18
CA GLN A 89 -1.10 14.27 0.36
C GLN A 89 -2.09 13.49 1.23
N THR A 90 -3.31 13.33 0.75
CA THR A 90 -4.26 12.37 1.33
C THR A 90 -4.19 11.07 0.55
N MET A 91 -4.27 9.94 1.25
CA MET A 91 -4.24 8.60 0.65
C MET A 91 -5.32 7.75 1.31
N SER A 92 -5.95 6.88 0.54
CA SER A 92 -7.04 6.04 1.00
C SER A 92 -6.98 4.67 0.36
N LEU A 93 -7.16 3.65 1.20
CA LEU A 93 -7.42 2.27 0.81
C LEU A 93 -8.82 1.93 1.34
N HIS A 94 -9.70 1.51 0.43
CA HIS A 94 -11.04 1.07 0.77
C HIS A 94 -11.23 -0.37 0.27
N PHE A 95 -12.09 -1.11 0.95
CA PHE A 95 -12.57 -2.43 0.56
C PHE A 95 -14.09 -2.35 0.44
N GLU A 96 -14.67 -2.93 -0.61
CA GLU A 96 -16.11 -3.03 -0.86
C GLU A 96 -16.59 -4.48 -0.77
#